data_AF-E3KR68-F1
#
_entry.id   AF-E3KR68-F1
#
_cell.length_a   1.000
_cell.length_b   1.000
_cell.length_c   1.000
_cell.angle_alpha   90.00
_cell.angle_beta   90.00
_cell.angle_gamma   90.00
#
_symmetry.space_group_name_H-M   'P 1'
#
loop_
_entity.id
_entity.type
_entity.pdbx_description
1 polymer ?
#
loop_
_entity_poly.entity_id
_entity_poly.type
_entity_poly.pdbx_seq_one_letter_code
_entity_poly.pdbx_strand_id
1 'polypeptide(L)'
;MYFAVHSVDGKVAYSLSRTYPGRSRGRTTITTSDSSSKKLFPLDTNNDICEVNTRWTQSEGPLARDNLPMREYKFDSSRAFSKFLWRFNYYSETAGARVYYKFEQNFSNKGGRIIKVAAGQPSQLVGLLRGQVRRDNWLDTVKGEKTFTLSCIDGAPLPELVTMLALAFLRCS
;
A
#
# COMPACT_ATOMS: atom_id res chain seq x y z
N MET A 1 3.42 10.29 12.09
CA MET A 1 3.26 8.85 12.44
C MET A 1 4.27 8.05 11.62
N TYR A 2 4.83 6.97 12.17
CA TYR A 2 5.88 6.16 11.53
C TYR A 2 5.55 4.68 11.62
N PHE A 3 5.79 3.93 10.53
CA PHE A 3 5.59 2.49 10.44
C PHE A 3 6.81 1.82 9.81
N ALA A 4 7.33 0.81 10.48
CA ALA A 4 8.35 -0.07 9.92
C ALA A 4 7.70 -1.34 9.36
N VAL A 5 8.15 -1.77 8.18
CA VAL A 5 7.85 -3.07 7.61
C VAL A 5 9.12 -3.90 7.66
N HIS A 6 9.04 -5.00 8.38
CA HIS A 6 10.18 -5.89 8.60
C HIS A 6 10.18 -7.01 7.57
N SER A 7 11.37 -7.36 7.06
CA SER A 7 11.61 -8.60 6.34
C SER A 7 11.48 -9.81 7.28
N VAL A 8 11.51 -11.01 6.69
CA VAL A 8 11.38 -12.27 7.44
C VAL A 8 12.45 -12.45 8.52
N ASP A 9 13.64 -11.87 8.31
CA ASP A 9 14.79 -11.89 9.22
C ASP A 9 14.77 -10.76 10.27
N GLY A 10 13.72 -9.94 10.29
CA GLY A 10 13.52 -8.89 11.30
C GLY A 10 14.16 -7.55 10.98
N LYS A 11 14.90 -7.44 9.87
CA LYS A 11 15.45 -6.16 9.43
C LYS A 11 14.34 -5.27 8.88
N VAL A 12 14.49 -3.96 9.01
CA VAL A 12 13.57 -3.01 8.39
C VAL A 12 13.81 -3.03 6.87
N ALA A 13 12.82 -3.52 6.12
CA ALA A 13 12.86 -3.55 4.67
C ALA A 13 12.35 -2.23 4.07
N TYR A 14 11.30 -1.67 4.68
CA TYR A 14 10.71 -0.40 4.28
C TYR A 14 10.23 0.36 5.51
N SER A 15 10.13 1.66 5.36
CA SER A 15 9.45 2.50 6.36
C SER A 15 8.50 3.47 5.70
N LEU A 16 7.44 3.79 6.42
CA LEU A 16 6.44 4.76 5.99
C LEU A 16 6.29 5.84 7.04
N SER A 17 6.26 7.09 6.59
CA SER A 17 5.93 8.22 7.44
C SER A 17 4.70 8.93 6.93
N ARG A 18 3.79 9.27 7.86
CA ARG A 18 2.64 10.14 7.60
C ARG A 18 2.87 11.50 8.24
N THR A 19 2.76 12.55 7.45
CA THR A 19 2.82 13.96 7.88
C THR A 19 1.53 14.68 7.54
N TYR A 20 1.23 15.73 8.30
CA TYR A 20 0.05 16.58 8.14
C TYR A 20 0.53 17.97 7.72
N PRO A 21 0.54 18.29 6.41
CA PRO A 21 0.99 19.60 5.95
C PRO A 21 -0.01 20.69 6.36
N GLY A 22 0.37 21.49 7.36
CA GLY A 22 -0.39 22.65 7.83
C GLY A 22 -1.58 22.33 8.75
N ARG A 23 -2.47 23.32 8.95
CA ARG A 23 -3.66 23.22 9.84
C ARG A 23 -4.91 22.66 9.15
N SER A 24 -4.84 22.31 7.87
CA SER A 24 -6.02 21.88 7.10
C SER A 24 -6.37 20.43 7.42
N ARG A 25 -7.60 20.20 7.91
CA ARG A 25 -8.14 18.84 8.12
C ARG A 25 -8.13 18.04 6.81
N GLY A 26 -7.82 16.76 6.91
CA GLY A 26 -7.89 15.80 5.80
C GLY A 26 -6.71 15.81 4.83
N ARG A 27 -5.78 16.77 4.91
CA ARG A 27 -4.57 16.76 4.09
C ARG A 27 -3.48 15.94 4.75
N THR A 28 -3.02 14.89 4.07
CA THR A 28 -1.91 14.05 4.54
C THR A 28 -0.96 13.70 3.41
N THR A 29 0.32 13.59 3.78
CA THR A 29 1.37 13.07 2.90
C THR A 29 1.90 11.78 3.52
N ILE A 30 1.96 10.72 2.73
CA ILE A 30 2.59 9.45 3.09
C ILE A 30 3.86 9.29 2.25
N THR A 31 5.00 9.17 2.91
CA THR A 31 6.29 8.91 2.26
C THR A 31 6.71 7.48 2.52
N THR A 32 7.04 6.74 1.45
CA THR A 32 7.64 5.40 1.53
C THR A 32 9.14 5.52 1.34
N SER A 33 9.92 4.87 2.20
CA SER A 33 11.38 4.81 2.14
C SER A 33 11.87 3.37 2.16
N ASP A 34 13.02 3.12 1.55
CA ASP A 34 13.70 1.82 1.60
C ASP A 34 14.43 1.59 2.93
N SER A 35 15.13 0.45 3.03
CA SER A 35 15.90 0.04 4.22
C SER A 35 17.05 0.99 4.58
N SER A 36 17.54 1.80 3.62
CA SER A 36 18.57 2.82 3.84
C SER A 36 17.98 4.17 4.26
N SER A 37 16.67 4.24 4.50
CA SER A 37 15.91 5.48 4.74
C SER A 37 15.84 6.43 3.54
N LYS A 38 16.30 6.00 2.35
CA LYS A 38 16.13 6.78 1.13
C LYS A 38 14.65 6.82 0.77
N LYS A 39 14.12 8.03 0.61
CA LYS A 39 12.74 8.27 0.19
C LYS A 39 12.55 7.77 -1.24
N LEU A 40 11.55 6.91 -1.45
CA LEU A 40 11.19 6.37 -2.76
C LEU A 40 10.19 7.28 -3.47
N PHE A 41 9.08 7.60 -2.79
CA PHE A 41 8.08 8.53 -3.30
C PHE A 41 7.13 9.01 -2.19
N PRO A 42 6.62 10.25 -2.28
CA PRO A 42 5.50 10.74 -1.49
C PRO A 42 4.16 10.50 -2.20
N LEU A 43 3.09 10.39 -1.41
CA LEU A 43 1.71 10.35 -1.85
C LEU A 43 0.89 11.35 -1.03
N ASP A 44 0.18 12.24 -1.72
CA ASP A 44 -0.67 13.24 -1.11
C ASP A 44 -2.14 12.90 -1.27
N THR A 45 -2.92 13.22 -0.25
CA THR A 45 -4.38 13.29 -0.30
C THR A 45 -4.85 14.58 0.36
N ASN A 46 -6.02 15.06 -0.05
CA ASN A 46 -6.77 16.13 0.61
C ASN A 46 -8.00 15.59 1.36
N ASN A 47 -8.19 14.27 1.41
CA ASN A 47 -9.37 13.62 1.96
C ASN A 47 -9.07 12.36 2.80
N ASP A 48 -8.19 12.48 3.80
CA ASP A 48 -7.82 11.39 4.72
C ASP A 48 -8.75 11.25 5.94
N ILE A 49 -10.00 11.73 5.87
CA ILE A 49 -10.96 11.72 7.00
C ILE A 49 -11.89 10.49 6.98
N CYS A 50 -11.35 9.29 6.72
CA CYS A 50 -12.11 8.03 6.65
C CYS A 50 -13.27 8.00 5.64
N GLU A 51 -13.35 8.95 4.71
CA GLU A 51 -14.45 9.06 3.76
C GLU A 51 -14.52 7.89 2.78
N VAL A 52 -15.73 7.54 2.37
CA VAL A 52 -16.02 6.34 1.54
C VAL A 52 -15.21 6.23 0.24
N ASN A 53 -14.68 7.36 -0.25
CA ASN A 53 -13.81 7.45 -1.42
C ASN A 53 -12.62 8.35 -1.11
N THR A 54 -11.43 7.78 -0.97
CA THR A 54 -10.19 8.55 -0.81
C THR A 54 -9.21 8.22 -1.92
N ARG A 55 -8.50 9.23 -2.41
CA ARG A 55 -7.51 9.13 -3.47
C ARG A 55 -6.20 9.73 -2.99
N TRP A 56 -5.11 9.00 -3.20
CA TRP A 56 -3.74 9.42 -2.98
C TRP A 56 -2.99 9.42 -4.30
N THR A 57 -2.28 10.49 -4.60
CA THR A 57 -1.50 10.63 -5.83
C THR A 57 -0.09 11.10 -5.52
N GLN A 58 0.87 10.67 -6.31
CA GLN A 58 2.22 11.22 -6.23
C GLN A 58 2.20 12.65 -6.76
N SER A 59 2.52 13.61 -5.89
CA SER A 59 2.52 15.05 -6.18
C SER A 59 3.88 15.56 -6.66
N GLU A 60 4.97 14.94 -6.21
CA GLU A 60 6.34 15.32 -6.56
C GLU A 60 6.89 14.49 -7.72
N GLY A 61 7.58 15.16 -8.65
CA GLY A 61 8.24 14.56 -9.80
C GLY A 61 7.53 14.84 -11.13
N PRO A 62 8.16 14.47 -12.26
CA PRO A 62 7.54 14.64 -13.57
C PRO A 62 6.29 13.75 -13.70
N LEU A 63 5.35 14.20 -14.54
CA LEU A 63 4.28 13.31 -14.99
C LEU A 63 4.87 12.12 -15.74
N ALA A 64 4.16 11.00 -15.68
CA ALA A 64 4.48 9.85 -16.50
C ALA A 64 4.22 10.19 -17.99
N ARG A 65 4.73 9.35 -18.90
CA ARG A 65 4.60 9.59 -20.36
C ARG A 65 3.15 9.61 -20.86
N ASP A 66 2.22 9.07 -20.07
CA ASP A 66 0.79 9.14 -20.31
C ASP A 66 0.12 10.43 -19.78
N ASN A 67 0.92 11.42 -19.34
CA ASN A 67 0.49 12.69 -18.75
C ASN A 67 -0.33 12.54 -17.45
N LEU A 68 -0.26 11.39 -16.78
CA LEU A 68 -0.90 11.14 -15.49
C LEU A 68 0.15 11.14 -14.36
N PRO A 69 -0.28 11.29 -13.09
CA PRO A 69 0.61 11.11 -11.95
C PRO A 69 1.33 9.75 -12.03
N MET A 70 2.59 9.73 -11.60
CA MET A 70 3.43 8.53 -11.65
C MET A 70 2.79 7.36 -10.89
N ARG A 71 2.09 7.65 -9.79
CA ARG A 71 1.41 6.68 -8.93
C ARG A 71 0.07 7.21 -8.43
N GLU A 72 -0.87 6.31 -8.29
CA GLU A 72 -2.18 6.59 -7.71
C GLU A 72 -2.70 5.40 -6.90
N TYR A 73 -3.32 5.70 -5.76
CA TYR A 73 -4.01 4.76 -4.90
C TYR A 73 -5.39 5.31 -4.60
N LYS A 74 -6.43 4.49 -4.77
CA LYS A 74 -7.81 4.84 -4.52
C LYS A 74 -8.44 3.79 -3.63
N PHE A 75 -9.09 4.25 -2.58
CA PHE A 75 -10.02 3.44 -1.83
C PHE A 75 -11.44 3.65 -2.35
N ASP A 76 -12.16 2.54 -2.52
CA ASP A 76 -13.56 2.49 -2.89
C ASP A 76 -14.28 1.59 -1.87
N SER A 77 -15.20 2.19 -1.12
CA SER A 77 -16.16 1.46 -0.27
C SER A 77 -17.58 1.62 -0.79
N SER A 78 -17.79 1.28 -2.06
CA SER A 78 -19.15 1.14 -2.57
C SER A 78 -19.90 0.05 -1.79
N ARG A 79 -21.04 0.44 -1.18
CA ARG A 79 -21.94 -0.46 -0.43
C ARG A 79 -22.45 -1.64 -1.27
N ALA A 80 -22.37 -1.55 -2.59
CA ALA A 80 -22.87 -2.54 -3.53
C ALA A 80 -22.11 -3.88 -3.53
N PHE A 81 -20.86 -3.92 -3.05
CA PHE A 81 -19.99 -5.10 -3.21
C PHE A 81 -19.50 -5.75 -1.91
N SER A 82 -19.98 -5.32 -0.74
CA SER A 82 -19.61 -5.85 0.59
C SER A 82 -18.10 -6.05 0.84
N LYS A 83 -17.25 -5.35 0.07
CA LYS A 83 -15.79 -5.47 0.08
C LYS A 83 -15.16 -4.10 0.13
N PHE A 84 -14.15 -3.96 0.97
CA PHE A 84 -13.26 -2.80 0.95
C PHE A 84 -12.26 -3.00 -0.20
N LEU A 85 -12.37 -2.17 -1.22
CA LEU A 85 -11.59 -2.31 -2.43
C LEU A 85 -10.58 -1.17 -2.53
N TRP A 86 -9.31 -1.54 -2.61
CA TRP A 86 -8.24 -0.63 -3.00
C TRP A 86 -7.91 -0.88 -4.47
N ARG A 87 -7.73 0.19 -5.22
CA ARG A 87 -7.22 0.18 -6.59
C ARG A 87 -5.97 1.03 -6.61
N PHE A 88 -4.90 0.52 -7.21
CA PHE A 88 -3.69 1.31 -7.34
C PHE A 88 -3.00 1.02 -8.66
N ASN A 89 -2.25 2.00 -9.12
CA ASN A 89 -1.54 1.93 -10.38
C ASN A 89 -0.27 2.77 -10.31
N TYR A 90 0.68 2.40 -11.16
CA TYR A 90 1.87 3.20 -11.41
C TYR A 90 2.32 3.05 -12.86
N TYR A 91 3.05 4.04 -13.35
CA TYR A 91 3.69 3.94 -14.65
C TYR A 91 5.01 3.17 -14.52
N SER A 92 5.13 2.04 -15.22
CA SER A 92 6.36 1.25 -15.27
C SER A 92 7.18 1.70 -16.47
N GLU A 93 8.32 2.36 -16.22
CA GLU A 93 9.26 2.74 -17.30
C GLU A 93 9.78 1.51 -18.04
N THR A 94 10.04 0.40 -17.34
CA THR A 94 10.48 -0.86 -17.95
C THR A 94 9.44 -1.46 -18.89
N ALA A 95 8.16 -1.42 -18.51
CA ALA A 95 7.07 -1.90 -19.37
C ALA A 95 6.62 -0.85 -20.40
N GLY A 96 7.05 0.41 -20.27
CA GLY A 96 6.55 1.53 -21.05
C GLY A 96 5.05 1.76 -20.92
N ALA A 97 4.43 1.33 -19.81
CA ALA A 97 2.99 1.33 -19.65
C ALA A 97 2.56 1.44 -18.18
N ARG A 98 1.33 1.91 -17.98
CA ARG A 98 0.67 1.90 -16.67
C ARG A 98 0.23 0.49 -16.31
N VAL A 99 0.61 0.05 -15.12
CA VAL A 99 0.23 -1.24 -14.56
C VAL A 99 -0.77 -1.05 -13.43
N TYR A 100 -1.78 -1.91 -13.39
CA TYR A 100 -2.93 -1.76 -12.51
C TYR A 100 -3.03 -2.93 -11.55
N TYR A 101 -3.48 -2.62 -10.34
CA TYR A 101 -3.66 -3.58 -9.27
C TYR A 101 -4.94 -3.27 -8.51
N LYS A 102 -5.48 -4.31 -7.88
CA LYS A 102 -6.52 -4.19 -6.86
C LYS A 102 -6.14 -4.98 -5.62
N PHE A 103 -6.43 -4.44 -4.46
CA PHE A 103 -6.41 -5.18 -3.20
C PHE A 103 -7.85 -5.37 -2.72
N GLU A 104 -8.29 -6.62 -2.75
CA GLU A 104 -9.58 -7.05 -2.24
C GLU A 104 -9.40 -7.39 -0.77
N GLN A 105 -9.71 -6.42 0.09
CA GLN A 105 -9.62 -6.59 1.53
C GLN A 105 -10.82 -7.38 2.04
N ASN A 106 -10.56 -8.28 2.99
CA ASN A 106 -11.59 -9.03 3.69
C ASN A 106 -12.49 -8.07 4.48
N PHE A 107 -13.77 -8.39 4.56
CA PHE A 107 -14.70 -7.60 5.37
C PHE A 107 -14.45 -7.76 6.88
N SER A 108 -14.09 -8.97 7.30
CA SER A 108 -13.93 -9.34 8.72
C SER A 108 -12.56 -9.03 9.32
N ASN A 109 -11.56 -8.69 8.51
CA ASN A 109 -10.21 -8.35 8.98
C ASN A 109 -9.45 -7.49 7.96
N LYS A 110 -8.28 -6.98 8.35
CA LYS A 110 -7.45 -6.16 7.47
C LYS A 110 -6.69 -6.94 6.39
N GLY A 111 -6.79 -8.27 6.34
CA GLY A 111 -6.14 -9.11 5.33
C GLY A 111 -6.85 -9.10 3.98
N GLY A 112 -6.31 -9.82 2.98
CA GLY A 112 -6.93 -9.90 1.66
C GLY A 112 -6.00 -10.36 0.54
N ARG A 113 -6.44 -10.15 -0.71
CA ARG A 113 -5.74 -10.58 -1.92
C ARG A 113 -5.34 -9.39 -2.78
N ILE A 114 -4.09 -9.36 -3.23
CA ILE A 114 -3.57 -8.35 -4.14
C ILE A 114 -3.44 -8.96 -5.53
N ILE A 115 -4.11 -8.34 -6.50
CA ILE A 115 -4.29 -8.87 -7.84
C ILE A 115 -3.78 -7.83 -8.84
N LYS A 116 -2.90 -8.23 -9.76
CA LYS A 116 -2.54 -7.47 -10.95
C LYS A 116 -3.66 -7.62 -11.99
N VAL A 117 -4.10 -6.51 -12.54
CA VAL A 117 -5.21 -6.43 -13.49
C VAL A 117 -4.69 -5.87 -14.81
N ALA A 118 -5.02 -6.54 -15.92
CA ALA A 118 -4.73 -6.08 -17.27
C ALA A 118 -5.94 -6.35 -18.15
N ALA A 119 -6.32 -5.37 -18.98
CA ALA A 119 -7.44 -5.53 -19.90
C ALA A 119 -7.15 -6.63 -20.92
N GLY A 120 -8.12 -7.51 -21.17
CA GLY A 120 -7.97 -8.62 -22.11
C GLY A 120 -7.03 -9.74 -21.66
N GLN A 121 -6.54 -9.72 -20.41
CA GLN A 121 -5.66 -10.74 -19.85
C GLN A 121 -6.24 -11.31 -18.55
N PRO A 122 -5.95 -12.57 -18.22
CA PRO A 122 -6.29 -13.12 -16.91
C PRO A 122 -5.68 -12.29 -15.78
N SER A 123 -6.50 -11.99 -14.77
CA SER A 123 -6.00 -11.35 -13.55
C SER A 123 -5.05 -12.27 -12.81
N GLN A 124 -3.94 -11.73 -12.30
CA GLN A 124 -2.90 -12.50 -11.63
C GLN A 124 -2.87 -12.19 -10.13
N LEU A 125 -2.90 -13.22 -9.28
CA LEU A 125 -2.65 -13.05 -7.85
C LEU A 125 -1.15 -12.79 -7.64
N VAL A 126 -0.81 -11.61 -7.11
CA VAL A 126 0.59 -11.18 -6.91
C VAL A 126 0.97 -11.01 -5.45
N GLY A 127 -0.01 -10.94 -4.56
CA GLY A 127 0.25 -10.86 -3.13
C GLY A 127 -0.93 -11.24 -2.26
N LEU A 128 -0.62 -11.55 -1.01
CA LEU A 128 -1.55 -11.94 0.03
C LEU A 128 -1.18 -11.22 1.32
N LEU A 129 -2.18 -10.60 1.95
CA LEU A 129 -2.03 -10.02 3.28
C LEU A 129 -2.79 -10.89 4.27
N ARG A 130 -2.10 -11.42 5.27
CA ARG A 130 -2.67 -12.34 6.26
C ARG A 130 -2.32 -11.92 7.67
N GLY A 131 -3.31 -11.95 8.56
CA GLY A 131 -3.05 -11.93 10.00
C GLY A 131 -2.42 -13.26 10.40
N GLN A 132 -1.32 -13.21 11.16
CA GLN A 132 -0.59 -14.37 11.65
C GLN A 132 -0.12 -14.11 13.08
N VAL A 133 0.10 -15.18 13.85
CA VAL A 133 0.86 -15.11 15.09
C VAL A 133 2.26 -15.63 14.77
N ARG A 134 3.26 -14.78 14.88
CA ARG A 134 4.66 -15.08 14.56
C ARG A 134 5.48 -15.24 15.83
N ARG A 135 6.35 -16.25 15.86
CA ARG A 135 7.23 -16.59 17.00
C ARG A 135 8.70 -16.55 16.62
N ASP A 136 9.06 -15.66 15.70
CA ASP A 136 10.44 -15.52 15.26
C ASP A 136 11.34 -15.00 16.38
N ASN A 137 12.63 -15.36 16.35
CA ASN A 137 13.62 -15.00 17.36
C ASN A 137 13.76 -13.49 17.60
N TRP A 138 13.40 -12.67 16.60
CA TRP A 138 13.49 -11.22 16.65
C TRP A 138 12.18 -10.52 17.05
N LEU A 139 11.09 -11.28 17.31
CA LEU A 139 9.80 -10.77 17.79
C LEU A 139 9.57 -11.16 19.26
N ASP A 140 8.80 -12.22 19.50
CA ASP A 140 8.57 -12.86 20.80
C ASP A 140 8.37 -14.36 20.54
N THR A 141 9.36 -15.17 20.90
CA THR A 141 9.35 -16.62 20.65
C THR A 141 8.39 -17.36 21.58
N VAL A 142 8.08 -16.81 22.75
CA VAL A 142 7.33 -17.49 23.82
C VAL A 142 5.83 -17.22 23.69
N LYS A 143 5.43 -15.95 23.61
CA LYS A 143 4.01 -15.58 23.48
C LYS A 143 3.56 -15.56 22.03
N GLY A 144 4.46 -15.20 21.12
CA GLY A 144 4.14 -14.91 19.74
C GLY A 144 3.49 -13.54 19.59
N GLU A 145 3.84 -12.85 18.51
CA GLU A 145 3.36 -11.51 18.19
C GLU A 145 2.32 -11.57 17.08
N LYS A 146 1.25 -10.78 17.18
CA LYS A 146 0.22 -10.70 16.13
C LYS A 146 0.72 -9.79 15.02
N THR A 147 1.00 -10.36 13.86
CA THR A 147 1.51 -9.63 12.69
C THR A 147 0.52 -9.66 11.55
N PHE A 148 0.64 -8.69 10.66
CA PHE A 148 0.14 -8.81 9.30
C PHE A 148 1.29 -9.07 8.35
N THR A 149 1.29 -10.22 7.70
CA THR A 149 2.35 -10.65 6.80
C THR A 149 1.91 -10.44 5.36
N LEU A 150 2.74 -9.71 4.60
CA LEU A 150 2.65 -9.64 3.15
C LEU A 150 3.49 -10.75 2.54
N SER A 151 2.86 -11.65 1.80
CA SER A 151 3.55 -12.59 0.91
C SER A 151 3.30 -12.17 -0.52
N CYS A 152 4.34 -12.11 -1.35
CA CYS A 152 4.23 -11.74 -2.77
C CYS A 152 5.03 -12.69 -3.64
N ILE A 153 4.71 -12.71 -4.92
CA ILE A 153 5.48 -13.45 -5.93
C ILE A 153 6.81 -12.73 -6.22
N ASP A 154 7.76 -13.45 -6.80
CA ASP A 154 8.99 -12.86 -7.31
C ASP A 154 8.70 -11.79 -8.37
N GLY A 155 9.46 -10.69 -8.33
CA GLY A 155 9.29 -9.55 -9.24
C GLY A 155 8.04 -8.69 -8.96
N ALA A 156 7.31 -8.93 -7.87
CA ALA A 156 6.24 -8.04 -7.44
C ALA A 156 6.79 -6.63 -7.11
N PRO A 157 6.01 -5.56 -7.36
CA PRO A 157 6.43 -4.19 -7.08
C PRO A 157 6.34 -3.90 -5.57
N LEU A 158 7.34 -4.38 -4.82
CA LEU A 158 7.36 -4.33 -3.36
C LEU A 158 7.10 -2.94 -2.78
N PRO A 159 7.72 -1.83 -3.27
CA PRO A 159 7.43 -0.51 -2.76
C PRO A 159 5.93 -0.17 -2.84
N GLU A 160 5.31 -0.43 -3.98
CA GLU A 160 3.89 -0.15 -4.21
C GLU A 160 2.98 -1.04 -3.36
N LEU A 161 3.32 -2.33 -3.23
CA LEU A 161 2.56 -3.24 -2.37
C LEU A 161 2.62 -2.80 -0.91
N VAL A 162 3.81 -2.45 -0.40
CA VAL A 162 4.02 -1.99 0.97
C VAL A 162 3.30 -0.67 1.23
N THR A 163 3.32 0.28 0.28
CA THR A 163 2.56 1.52 0.42
C THR A 163 1.06 1.26 0.51
N MET A 164 0.52 0.36 -0.33
CA MET A 164 -0.89 -0.03 -0.27
C MET A 164 -1.25 -0.58 1.12
N LEU A 165 -0.39 -1.44 1.70
CA LEU A 165 -0.64 -1.98 3.03
C LEU A 165 -0.77 -0.89 4.06
N ALA A 166 0.19 0.02 4.10
CA ALA A 166 0.14 1.14 5.03
C ALA A 166 -1.14 1.94 4.85
N LEU A 167 -1.53 2.27 3.62
CA LEU A 167 -2.80 2.96 3.36
C LEU A 167 -4.01 2.20 3.92
N ALA A 168 -4.06 0.87 3.76
CA ALA A 168 -5.11 0.03 4.32
C ALA A 168 -5.10 0.00 5.86
N PHE A 169 -3.93 0.06 6.50
CA PHE A 169 -3.82 0.11 7.96
C PHE A 169 -4.15 1.49 8.55
N LEU A 170 -3.77 2.57 7.87
CA LEU A 170 -3.74 3.93 8.40
C LEU A 170 -4.98 4.76 8.16
N ARG A 171 -5.83 4.36 7.23
CA ARG A 171 -6.97 5.16 6.79
C ARG A 171 -7.92 5.57 7.95
N CYS A 172 -8.00 4.78 9.02
CA CYS A 172 -8.83 5.06 10.21
C CYS A 172 -8.17 4.60 11.52
N SER A 173 -6.84 4.72 11.61
CA SER A 173 -6.07 4.39 12.82
C SER A 173 -5.77 5.61 13.67
#